data_AF-T1I176-F1
#
_entry.id   AF-T1I176-F1
#
_cell.length_a   1.000
_cell.length_b   1.000
_cell.length_c   1.000
_cell.angle_alpha   90.00
_cell.angle_beta   90.00
_cell.angle_gamma   90.00
#
_symmetry.space_group_name_H-M   'P 1'
#
loop_
_entity.id
_entity.type
_entity.pdbx_description
1 polymer ?
#
loop_
_entity_poly.entity_id
_entity_poly.type
_entity_poly.pdbx_seq_one_letter_code
_entity_poly.pdbx_strand_id
1 'polypeptide(L)' 'VWDVSRGICLFTLEGHDNWVRGVVFHPHGKYLVSASDDKSLRVWDVRNRRCAKKLDAHPHFCTSLA' A
#
# COMPACT_ATOMS: atom_id res chain seq x y z
N VAL A 1 -0.58 -9.39 1.20
CA VAL A 1 -1.42 -9.74 0.02
C VAL A 1 -1.72 -11.23 0.08
N TRP A 2 -2.98 -11.59 -0.11
CA TRP A 2 -3.48 -12.96 0.12
C TRP A 2 -4.06 -13.55 -1.16
N ASP A 3 -3.86 -14.85 -1.35
CA ASP A 3 -4.70 -15.66 -2.23
C ASP A 3 -5.87 -16.18 -1.39
N VAL A 4 -7.03 -15.55 -1.56
CA VAL A 4 -8.23 -15.86 -0.78
C VAL A 4 -8.75 -17.26 -1.10
N SER A 5 -8.58 -17.74 -2.35
CA SER A 5 -9.08 -19.06 -2.77
C SER A 5 -8.34 -20.20 -2.09
N ARG A 6 -7.04 -20.00 -1.84
CA ARG A 6 -6.16 -20.98 -1.19
C ARG A 6 -5.94 -20.72 0.30
N GLY A 7 -6.38 -19.56 0.80
CA GLY A 7 -6.16 -19.14 2.19
C GLY A 7 -4.71 -18.86 2.54
N ILE A 8 -3.85 -18.59 1.56
CA ILE A 8 -2.40 -18.40 1.78
C ILE A 8 -2.01 -16.92 1.70
N CYS A 9 -1.10 -16.50 2.57
CA CYS A 9 -0.44 -15.20 2.46
C CYS A 9 0.66 -15.30 1.38
N LEU A 10 0.54 -14.52 0.31
CA LEU A 10 1.52 -14.54 -0.79
C LEU A 10 2.79 -13.78 -0.41
N PHE A 11 2.63 -12.63 0.23
CA PHE A 11 3.72 -11.78 0.74
C PHE A 11 3.18 -10.61 1.58
N THR A 12 4.04 -10.05 2.42
CA THR A 12 3.81 -8.84 3.22
C THR A 12 4.55 -7.67 2.58
N LEU A 13 3.96 -6.48 2.64
CA LEU A 13 4.58 -5.24 2.16
C LEU A 13 5.04 -4.45 3.39
N GLU A 14 6.34 -4.47 3.65
CA GLU A 14 6.95 -3.86 4.83
C GLU A 14 7.58 -2.51 4.50
N GLY A 15 7.46 -1.55 5.41
CA GLY A 15 8.23 -0.32 5.37
C GLY A 15 7.52 0.95 5.80
N HIS A 16 6.21 0.95 6.04
CA HIS A 16 5.60 2.07 6.76
C HIS A 16 6.10 2.09 8.20
N ASP A 17 6.38 3.29 8.71
CA ASP A 17 6.96 3.49 10.05
C ASP A 17 5.88 3.72 11.12
N ASN A 18 4.61 3.69 10.72
CA ASN A 18 3.44 3.90 11.58
C ASN A 18 2.21 3.17 11.02
N TRP A 19 1.05 3.34 11.68
CA TRP A 19 -0.20 2.71 11.29
C TRP A 19 -0.62 3.04 9.86
N VAL A 20 -0.90 2.00 9.10
CA VAL A 20 -1.51 2.11 7.77
C VAL A 20 -3.01 2.40 7.95
N ARG A 21 -3.47 3.52 7.41
CA ARG A 21 -4.85 4.02 7.52
C ARG A 21 -5.73 3.65 6.33
N GLY A 22 -5.12 3.42 5.16
CA GLY A 22 -5.85 3.15 3.93
C GLY A 22 -5.03 2.34 2.94
N VAL A 23 -5.73 1.54 2.13
CA VAL A 23 -5.14 0.77 1.06
C VAL A 23 -6.10 0.72 -0.13
N VAL A 24 -5.57 0.91 -1.34
CA VAL A 24 -6.33 0.81 -2.59
C VAL A 24 -5.53 0.05 -3.64
N PHE A 25 -6.21 -0.77 -4.42
CA PHE A 25 -5.62 -1.41 -5.59
C PHE A 25 -5.89 -0.56 -6.83
N HIS A 26 -4.87 -0.39 -7.67
CA HIS A 26 -5.09 0.08 -9.02
C HIS A 26 -5.96 -0.95 -9.78
N PRO A 27 -6.92 -0.55 -10.62
CA PRO A 27 -7.88 -1.47 -11.26
C PRO A 27 -7.24 -2.65 -12.02
N HIS A 28 -6.04 -2.44 -12.56
CA HIS A 28 -5.28 -3.48 -13.27
C HIS A 28 -4.44 -4.40 -12.35
N GLY A 29 -4.52 -4.26 -11.02
CA GLY A 29 -3.88 -5.12 -10.02
C GLY A 29 -2.35 -5.08 -9.97
N LYS A 30 -1.71 -4.26 -10.83
CA LYS A 30 -0.24 -4.14 -10.88
C LYS A 30 0.31 -3.33 -9.69
N TYR A 31 -0.42 -2.29 -9.29
CA TYR A 31 0.00 -1.37 -8.24
C TYR A 31 -1.02 -1.35 -7.11
N LEU A 32 -0.50 -1.15 -5.90
CA LEU A 32 -1.27 -0.91 -4.70
C LEU A 32 -0.75 0.38 -4.08
N VAL A 33 -1.64 1.22 -3.57
CA VAL A 33 -1.27 2.43 -2.83
C VAL A 33 -1.73 2.27 -1.39
N SER A 34 -0.85 2.57 -0.44
CA SER A 34 -1.17 2.61 0.98
C SER A 34 -0.89 4.00 1.56
N ALA A 35 -1.72 4.40 2.51
CA ALA A 35 -1.57 5.64 3.28
C ALA A 35 -1.31 5.31 4.74
N SER A 36 -0.40 6.06 5.38
CA SER A 36 0.03 5.79 6.75
C SER A 36 0.13 7.06 7.60
N ASP A 37 0.01 6.90 8.92
CA ASP A 37 0.26 7.93 9.92
C ASP A 37 1.73 8.36 9.98
N ASP A 38 2.63 7.70 9.24
CA ASP A 38 4.01 8.16 9.02
C ASP A 38 4.11 9.35 8.05
N LYS A 39 2.95 9.92 7.68
CA LYS A 39 2.81 11.05 6.73
C LYS A 39 3.31 10.71 5.34
N SER A 40 3.26 9.43 4.94
CA SER A 40 3.60 9.01 3.59
C SER A 40 2.50 8.19 2.93
N LEU A 41 2.43 8.35 1.61
CA LEU A 41 1.80 7.40 0.70
C LEU A 41 2.89 6.53 0.09
N ARG A 42 2.65 5.22 0.01
CA ARG A 42 3.56 4.30 -0.69
C ARG A 42 2.85 3.63 -1.84
N VAL A 43 3.47 3.68 -3.01
CA VAL A 43 3.07 2.93 -4.20
C VAL A 43 3.89 1.66 -4.25
N TRP A 44 3.21 0.52 -4.26
CA TRP A 44 3.79 -0.79 -4.26
C TRP A 44 3.60 -1.45 -5.61
N ASP A 45 4.67 -2.00 -6.16
CA ASP A 45 4.57 -2.93 -7.28
C ASP A 45 4.31 -4.32 -6.71
N VAL A 46 3.08 -4.81 -6.91
CA VAL A 46 2.59 -6.07 -6.36
C VAL A 46 3.31 -7.26 -7.00
N ARG A 47 3.70 -7.15 -8.27
CA ARG A 47 4.39 -8.23 -9.00
C ARG A 47 5.83 -8.38 -8.54
N ASN A 48 6.51 -7.24 -8.37
CA ASN A 48 7.90 -7.19 -7.95
C ASN A 48 8.07 -7.13 -6.41
N ARG A 49 6.96 -7.12 -5.66
CA ARG A 49 6.91 -7.12 -4.19
C ARG A 49 7.79 -6.03 -3.55
N ARG A 50 7.80 -4.84 -4.15
CA ARG A 50 8.66 -3.74 -3.70
C ARG A 50 7.92 -2.42 -3.64
N CYS A 51 8.39 -1.53 -2.77
CA CYS A 51 8.00 -0.13 -2.80
C CYS A 51 8.56 0.50 -4.09
N ALA A 52 7.67 0.84 -5.02
CA ALA A 52 8.05 1.52 -6.24
C ALA A 52 8.28 3.01 -6.01
N LYS A 53 7.51 3.61 -5.10
CA LYS A 53 7.66 5.02 -4.75
C LYS A 53 7.14 5.32 -3.34
N LYS A 54 7.93 6.05 -2.57
CA LYS A 54 7.47 6.74 -1.37
C LYS A 54 7.15 8.18 -1.75
N LEU A 55 5.98 8.64 -1.34
CA LEU A 55 5.49 10.00 -1.54
C LEU A 55 5.22 10.56 -0.14
N ASP A 56 6.01 11.54 0.28
CA ASP A 56 5.75 12.23 1.54
C ASP A 56 4.51 13.12 1.33
N ALA A 57 3.43 12.81 2.04
CA ALA A 57 2.19 13.55 1.97
C ALA A 57 2.22 14.67 3.00
N HIS A 58 1.83 15.87 2.59
CA HIS A 58 1.64 17.02 3.49
C HIS A 58 0.63 16.68 4.62
N PRO A 59 0.69 17.36 5.79
CA PRO A 59 0.36 16.82 7.12
C PRO A 59 -1.13 16.50 7.41
N HIS A 60 -1.99 16.50 6.39
CA HIS A 60 -3.39 16.12 6.55
C HIS A 60 -3.65 14.77 5.88
N PHE A 61 -4.12 13.84 6.71
CA PHE A 61 -4.49 12.47 6.39
C PHE A 61 -5.24 12.38 5.06
N CYS A 62 -4.69 11.66 4.08
CA CYS A 62 -5.46 11.23 2.92
C CYS A 62 -6.34 10.04 3.36
N THR A 63 -7.58 10.34 3.76
CA THR A 63 -8.58 9.35 4.18
C THR A 63 -9.33 8.70 3.01
N SER A 64 -9.05 9.13 1.78
CA SER A 64 -9.69 8.63 0.58
C SER A 64 -8.69 8.63 -0.59
N LEU A 65 -8.58 7.47 -1.24
CA LEU A 65 -8.02 7.33 -2.58
C LEU A 65 -9.19 6.86 -3.45
N ALA A 66 -9.51 7.63 -4.50
CA ALA A 66 -10.54 7.29 -5.49
C ALA A 66 -9.95 6.46 -6.63
#